data_AF-A0A7X8UV73-F1
#
_entry.id   AF-A0A7X8UV73-F1
#
_cell.length_a   1.000
_cell.length_b   1.000
_cell.length_c   1.000
_cell.angle_alpha   90.00
_cell.angle_beta   90.00
_cell.angle_gamma   90.00
#
_symmetry.space_group_name_H-M   'P 1'
#
loop_
_entity.id
_entity.type
_entity.pdbx_description
1 polymer ?
#
loop_
_entity_poly.entity_id
_entity_poly.type
_entity_poly.pdbx_seq_one_letter_code
_entity_poly.pdbx_strand_id
1 'polypeptide(L)'
;NWLHNGQGDGDTESGAYINIGNQTTFARQPDAKWWVPSEDEWYKAAYHKNDGATGNYWDYPTGTNAVPSNQLLAPDPGNNANFNRYTSDGPYYTTEVGEFENSESPYGTFDQGGNLWEWNETAIGSSRGLRGSSWRNDLSKYLHGAYRNGLDPADEGSLIGFRVATVPEPSTLALLAAGVIALMASGRRRRRLNASDPAA
;
A
#
# COMPACT_ATOMS: atom_id res chain seq x y z
N ASN A 1 -3.91 -15.80 -0.79
CA ASN A 1 -3.61 -17.23 -0.53
C ASN A 1 -2.51 -17.78 -1.40
N TRP A 2 -2.66 -17.85 -2.72
CA TRP A 2 -1.61 -18.36 -3.61
C TRP A 2 -0.21 -17.78 -3.35
N LEU A 3 -0.08 -16.45 -3.27
CA LEU A 3 1.18 -15.78 -2.96
C LEU A 3 1.70 -16.10 -1.54
N HIS A 4 0.79 -16.28 -0.58
CA HIS A 4 1.10 -16.70 0.79
C HIS A 4 1.74 -18.09 0.85
N ASN A 5 1.28 -18.98 -0.03
CA ASN A 5 1.67 -20.38 -0.07
C ASN A 5 2.87 -20.67 -0.98
N GLY A 6 3.63 -19.62 -1.37
CA GLY A 6 4.85 -19.77 -2.14
C GLY A 6 4.65 -19.79 -3.66
N GLN A 7 3.47 -19.39 -4.16
CA GLN A 7 3.15 -19.34 -5.59
C GLN A 7 3.18 -20.75 -6.25
N GLY A 8 3.16 -20.81 -7.59
CA GLY A 8 3.19 -22.08 -8.35
C GLY A 8 1.96 -22.94 -8.08
N ASP A 9 2.19 -24.19 -7.66
CA ASP A 9 1.16 -25.16 -7.27
C ASP A 9 0.58 -24.92 -5.87
N GLY A 10 0.91 -23.78 -5.23
CA GLY A 10 0.42 -23.42 -3.90
C GLY A 10 -1.10 -23.24 -3.86
N ASP A 11 -1.70 -23.64 -2.73
CA ASP A 11 -3.17 -23.59 -2.53
C ASP A 11 -3.74 -22.17 -2.64
N THR A 12 -4.93 -22.06 -3.22
CA THR A 12 -5.71 -20.81 -3.35
C THR A 12 -6.75 -20.67 -2.25
N GLU A 13 -7.18 -21.76 -1.62
CA GLU A 13 -8.33 -21.76 -0.71
C GLU A 13 -7.94 -21.49 0.75
N SER A 14 -6.71 -21.80 1.16
CA SER A 14 -6.18 -21.51 2.50
C SER A 14 -4.90 -20.65 2.47
N GLY A 15 -4.53 -20.05 3.60
CA GLY A 15 -3.32 -19.23 3.73
C GLY A 15 -3.62 -17.90 4.42
N ALA A 16 -3.54 -16.80 3.67
CA ALA A 16 -3.74 -15.45 4.18
C ALA A 16 -5.19 -15.16 4.66
N TYR A 17 -6.18 -15.89 4.17
CA TYR A 17 -7.60 -15.64 4.44
C TYR A 17 -8.34 -16.89 4.92
N ILE A 18 -9.39 -16.66 5.71
CA ILE A 18 -10.36 -17.69 6.13
C ILE A 18 -11.78 -17.32 5.72
N ASN A 19 -12.65 -18.33 5.68
CA ASN A 19 -14.07 -18.20 5.38
C ASN A 19 -14.34 -17.48 4.05
N ILE A 20 -13.57 -17.82 3.02
CA ILE A 20 -13.76 -17.31 1.66
C ILE A 20 -15.20 -17.60 1.21
N GLY A 21 -15.84 -16.59 0.62
CA GLY A 21 -17.26 -16.65 0.22
C GLY A 21 -18.26 -16.29 1.33
N ASN A 22 -17.85 -16.20 2.60
CA ASN A 22 -18.71 -15.72 3.68
C ASN A 22 -18.39 -14.27 4.06
N GLN A 23 -19.17 -13.32 3.57
CA GLN A 23 -18.93 -11.89 3.80
C GLN A 23 -19.06 -11.44 5.27
N THR A 24 -19.65 -12.26 6.14
CA THR A 24 -19.81 -11.95 7.57
C THR A 24 -18.63 -12.44 8.40
N THR A 25 -18.03 -13.57 8.04
CA THR A 25 -16.95 -14.19 8.82
C THR A 25 -15.61 -14.23 8.09
N PHE A 26 -15.54 -13.70 6.87
CA PHE A 26 -14.31 -13.51 6.12
C PHE A 26 -13.32 -12.66 6.92
N ALA A 27 -12.08 -13.14 7.04
CA ALA A 27 -11.04 -12.42 7.75
C ALA A 27 -9.65 -12.75 7.21
N ARG A 28 -8.75 -11.78 7.30
CA ARG A 28 -7.31 -11.95 7.15
C ARG A 28 -6.75 -12.69 8.37
N GLN A 29 -5.88 -13.66 8.15
CA GLN A 29 -5.17 -14.36 9.22
C GLN A 29 -4.11 -13.45 9.86
N PRO A 30 -3.87 -13.53 11.18
CA PRO A 30 -2.86 -12.70 11.86
C PRO A 30 -1.43 -12.92 11.37
N ASP A 31 -1.10 -14.11 10.86
CA ASP A 31 0.22 -14.49 10.36
C ASP A 31 0.33 -14.39 8.83
N ALA A 32 -0.65 -13.75 8.17
CA ALA A 32 -0.63 -13.54 6.73
C ALA A 32 0.62 -12.77 6.30
N LYS A 33 1.43 -13.38 5.43
CA LYS A 33 2.63 -12.76 4.82
C LYS A 33 2.32 -11.78 3.70
N TRP A 34 1.21 -12.01 2.99
CA TRP A 34 0.76 -11.23 1.84
C TRP A 34 -0.76 -11.13 1.87
N TRP A 35 -1.30 -9.94 1.66
CA TRP A 35 -2.74 -9.67 1.68
C TRP A 35 -3.13 -8.56 0.70
N VAL A 36 -4.41 -8.46 0.38
CA VAL A 36 -5.00 -7.26 -0.23
C VAL A 36 -5.10 -6.20 0.86
N PRO A 37 -4.59 -4.96 0.68
CA PRO A 37 -4.61 -3.96 1.74
C PRO A 37 -6.03 -3.67 2.20
N SER A 38 -6.19 -3.31 3.47
CA SER A 38 -7.37 -2.58 3.95
C SER A 38 -7.43 -1.19 3.33
N GLU A 39 -8.61 -0.57 3.33
CA GLU A 39 -8.78 0.81 2.86
C GLU A 39 -7.82 1.78 3.57
N ASP A 40 -7.57 1.61 4.87
CA ASP A 40 -6.67 2.49 5.63
C ASP A 40 -5.20 2.29 5.24
N GLU A 41 -4.76 1.03 5.04
CA GLU A 41 -3.41 0.72 4.53
C GLU A 41 -3.22 1.33 3.14
N TRP A 42 -4.20 1.14 2.25
CA TRP A 42 -4.20 1.69 0.90
C TRP A 42 -4.18 3.22 0.90
N TYR A 43 -5.06 3.84 1.71
CA TYR A 43 -5.21 5.28 1.83
C TYR A 43 -3.91 5.92 2.31
N LYS A 44 -3.31 5.37 3.36
CA LYS A 44 -2.07 5.93 3.91
C LYS A 44 -0.92 5.80 2.94
N ALA A 45 -0.83 4.69 2.20
CA ALA A 45 0.17 4.55 1.15
C ALA A 45 0.02 5.64 0.07
N ALA A 46 -1.22 6.03 -0.27
CA ALA A 46 -1.52 6.98 -1.34
C ALA A 46 -1.39 8.45 -0.93
N TYR A 47 -1.92 8.81 0.23
CA TYR A 47 -2.16 10.21 0.57
C TYR A 47 -1.45 10.69 1.82
N HIS A 48 -0.64 9.87 2.48
CA HIS A 48 -0.06 10.21 3.78
C HIS A 48 1.46 10.03 3.79
N LYS A 49 2.15 10.84 4.60
CA LYS A 49 3.55 10.61 4.98
C LYS A 49 3.77 11.02 6.42
N ASN A 50 4.51 10.19 7.14
CA ASN A 50 4.94 10.50 8.51
C ASN A 50 6.29 11.23 8.51
N ASP A 51 6.35 12.42 7.92
CA ASP A 51 7.56 13.23 7.72
C ASP A 51 7.60 14.51 8.58
N GLY A 52 6.73 14.62 9.59
CA GLY A 52 6.66 15.75 10.51
C GLY A 52 6.17 15.37 11.90
N ALA A 53 6.01 16.36 12.78
CA ALA A 53 5.44 16.17 14.13
C ALA A 53 3.97 15.73 14.09
N THR A 54 3.26 16.12 13.03
CA THR A 54 1.98 15.57 12.59
C THR A 54 2.22 14.98 11.19
N GLY A 55 1.73 13.77 10.93
CA GLY A 55 1.78 13.20 9.58
C GLY A 55 1.04 14.10 8.59
N ASN A 56 1.59 14.26 7.39
CA ASN A 56 1.03 15.07 6.32
C ASN A 56 0.05 14.28 5.48
N TYR A 57 -0.97 14.97 4.96
CA TYR A 57 -1.93 14.42 4.02
C TYR A 57 -2.05 15.30 2.76
N TRP A 58 -2.33 14.68 1.62
CA TRP A 58 -2.55 15.36 0.35
C TRP A 58 -3.88 14.98 -0.28
N ASP A 59 -4.42 15.87 -1.12
CA ASP A 59 -5.68 15.62 -1.82
C ASP A 59 -5.56 14.55 -2.90
N TYR A 60 -4.39 14.41 -3.53
CA TYR A 60 -4.15 13.48 -4.64
C TYR A 60 -3.02 12.47 -4.35
N PRO A 61 -3.05 11.27 -4.99
CA PRO A 61 -2.12 10.19 -4.70
C PRO A 61 -0.67 10.49 -5.07
N THR A 62 -0.44 11.53 -5.88
CA THR A 62 0.86 12.01 -6.36
C THR A 62 1.60 12.89 -5.33
N GLY A 63 1.15 12.89 -4.07
CA GLY A 63 1.76 13.66 -2.99
C GLY A 63 1.59 15.18 -3.12
N THR A 64 0.51 15.64 -3.76
CA THR A 64 0.21 17.06 -3.92
C THR A 64 -1.29 17.34 -3.80
N ASN A 65 -1.63 18.60 -3.53
CA ASN A 65 -3.01 19.09 -3.54
C ASN A 65 -3.44 19.60 -4.93
N ALA A 66 -2.50 19.67 -5.87
CA ALA A 66 -2.79 20.02 -7.26
C ALA A 66 -3.39 18.82 -7.98
N VAL A 67 -4.43 19.07 -8.80
CA VAL A 67 -5.06 18.05 -9.63
C VAL A 67 -4.00 17.40 -10.56
N PRO A 68 -3.90 16.06 -10.63
CA PRO A 68 -3.00 15.40 -11.55
C PRO A 68 -3.33 15.69 -13.00
N SER A 69 -2.30 15.83 -13.82
CA SER A 69 -2.40 15.82 -15.29
C SER A 69 -2.63 14.39 -15.79
N ASN A 70 -3.18 14.24 -16.98
CA ASN A 70 -3.36 12.95 -17.64
C ASN A 70 -2.50 12.80 -18.91
N GLN A 71 -1.48 13.66 -19.05
CA GLN A 71 -0.63 13.73 -20.23
C GLN A 71 0.47 12.67 -20.16
N LEU A 72 0.71 11.99 -21.27
CA LEU A 72 1.83 11.07 -21.44
C LEU A 72 2.99 11.82 -22.10
N LEU A 73 3.95 12.29 -21.32
CA LEU A 73 5.04 13.15 -21.78
C LEU A 73 6.40 12.54 -21.41
N ALA A 74 7.39 12.77 -22.28
CA ALA A 74 8.78 12.37 -22.04
C ALA A 74 9.68 13.62 -22.08
N PRO A 75 10.39 13.97 -20.99
CA PRO A 75 10.38 13.29 -19.68
C PRO A 75 9.05 13.48 -18.91
N ASP A 76 8.74 12.59 -17.96
CA ASP A 76 7.57 12.73 -17.08
C ASP A 76 7.70 14.01 -16.24
N PRO A 77 6.78 14.99 -16.36
CA PRO A 77 6.83 16.23 -15.59
C PRO A 77 6.49 16.06 -14.10
N GLY A 78 5.96 14.89 -13.70
CA GLY A 78 5.46 14.63 -12.35
C GLY A 78 4.04 15.17 -12.13
N ASN A 79 3.38 14.65 -11.10
CA ASN A 79 1.95 14.87 -10.85
C ASN A 79 1.04 14.45 -12.02
N ASN A 80 1.30 13.27 -12.57
CA ASN A 80 0.55 12.67 -13.67
C ASN A 80 -0.09 11.34 -13.24
N ALA A 81 -1.21 11.01 -13.87
CA ALA A 81 -1.96 9.78 -13.65
C ALA A 81 -2.71 9.38 -14.93
N ASN A 82 -2.98 8.08 -15.11
CA ASN A 82 -3.80 7.61 -16.23
C ASN A 82 -5.30 7.69 -15.91
N PHE A 83 -5.99 8.70 -16.44
CA PHE A 83 -7.44 8.87 -16.30
C PHE A 83 -8.04 9.62 -17.50
N ASN A 84 -9.38 9.68 -17.58
CA ASN A 84 -10.11 10.40 -18.63
C ASN A 84 -9.91 9.84 -20.05
N ARG A 85 -9.79 8.51 -20.18
CA ARG A 85 -9.88 7.67 -21.40
C ARG A 85 -8.82 7.90 -22.49
N TYR A 86 -8.08 9.00 -22.44
CA TYR A 86 -7.21 9.47 -23.52
C TYR A 86 -5.74 9.62 -23.11
N THR A 87 -5.34 9.10 -21.94
CA THR A 87 -3.93 9.09 -21.55
C THR A 87 -3.10 8.17 -22.44
N SER A 88 -3.61 6.98 -22.76
CA SER A 88 -3.01 6.06 -23.73
C SER A 88 -3.94 5.86 -24.94
N ASP A 89 -3.34 5.73 -26.11
CA ASP A 89 -4.07 5.47 -27.35
C ASP A 89 -4.60 4.03 -27.39
N GLY A 90 -5.77 3.83 -28.01
CA GLY A 90 -6.34 2.49 -28.17
C GLY A 90 -5.42 1.55 -28.97
N PRO A 91 -5.47 0.22 -28.73
CA PRO A 91 -6.53 -0.51 -28.04
C PRO A 91 -6.32 -0.73 -26.53
N TYR A 92 -5.19 -0.30 -25.96
CA TYR A 92 -4.84 -0.51 -24.55
C TYR A 92 -4.93 0.80 -23.77
N TYR A 93 -5.96 0.93 -22.95
CA TYR A 93 -6.23 2.16 -22.20
C TYR A 93 -5.54 2.23 -20.83
N THR A 94 -4.83 1.17 -20.44
CA THR A 94 -3.92 1.15 -19.29
C THR A 94 -2.53 1.63 -19.71
N THR A 95 -1.75 2.08 -18.73
CA THR A 95 -0.30 2.33 -18.90
C THR A 95 0.50 1.20 -18.28
N GLU A 96 1.75 1.04 -18.70
CA GLU A 96 2.70 0.20 -17.97
C GLU A 96 2.81 0.67 -16.52
N VAL A 97 3.08 -0.26 -15.60
CA VAL A 97 3.25 0.08 -14.18
C VAL A 97 4.47 0.99 -14.03
N GLY A 98 4.28 2.12 -13.36
CA GLY A 98 5.34 3.12 -13.15
C GLY A 98 5.64 3.98 -14.38
N GLU A 99 4.75 4.02 -15.39
CA GLU A 99 4.88 4.92 -16.54
C GLU A 99 5.06 6.40 -16.12
N PHE A 100 4.41 6.82 -15.03
CA PHE A 100 4.59 8.13 -14.42
C PHE A 100 5.65 8.08 -13.30
N GLU A 101 6.91 7.90 -13.70
CA GLU A 101 8.07 7.71 -12.83
C GLU A 101 8.32 8.85 -11.82
N ASN A 102 7.86 10.07 -12.10
CA ASN A 102 7.98 11.24 -11.22
C ASN A 102 6.67 11.55 -10.46
N SER A 103 5.73 10.61 -10.43
CA SER A 103 4.40 10.76 -9.84
C SER A 103 4.10 9.73 -8.75
N GLU A 104 5.15 9.24 -8.08
CA GLU A 104 5.03 8.33 -6.94
C GLU A 104 4.20 8.92 -5.80
N SER A 105 3.58 8.03 -5.02
CA SER A 105 2.92 8.42 -3.78
C SER A 105 3.93 8.89 -2.73
N PRO A 106 3.51 9.51 -1.61
CA PRO A 106 4.44 10.00 -0.59
C PRO A 106 5.34 8.89 0.01
N TYR A 107 4.91 7.63 -0.06
CA TYR A 107 5.69 6.45 0.33
C TYR A 107 6.35 5.71 -0.84
N GLY A 108 6.36 6.28 -2.04
CA GLY A 108 7.09 5.77 -3.21
C GLY A 108 6.36 4.67 -3.98
N THR A 109 5.03 4.58 -3.88
CA THR A 109 4.27 3.59 -4.66
C THR A 109 3.67 4.22 -5.91
N PHE A 110 3.71 3.50 -7.02
CA PHE A 110 3.16 3.96 -8.29
C PHE A 110 1.68 3.61 -8.46
N ASP A 111 1.02 4.36 -9.34
CA ASP A 111 -0.31 4.06 -9.91
C ASP A 111 -1.45 3.90 -8.89
N GLN A 112 -1.33 4.48 -7.69
CA GLN A 112 -2.46 4.57 -6.75
C GLN A 112 -3.53 5.58 -7.20
N GLY A 113 -3.21 6.43 -8.18
CA GLY A 113 -4.17 7.30 -8.85
C GLY A 113 -4.24 6.96 -10.34
N GLY A 114 -5.42 6.58 -10.81
CA GLY A 114 -5.67 6.24 -12.20
C GLY A 114 -5.33 4.78 -12.51
N ASN A 115 -5.18 4.49 -13.80
CA ASN A 115 -4.97 3.16 -14.36
C ASN A 115 -6.15 2.21 -14.04
N LEU A 116 -6.22 1.63 -12.85
CA LEU A 116 -7.29 0.74 -12.42
C LEU A 116 -7.81 1.10 -11.03
N TRP A 117 -9.10 0.90 -10.80
CA TRP A 117 -9.64 0.87 -9.45
C TRP A 117 -9.00 -0.29 -8.72
N GLU A 118 -8.58 -0.08 -7.49
CA GLU A 118 -7.95 -1.15 -6.72
C GLU A 118 -8.84 -1.62 -5.59
N TRP A 119 -9.10 -2.93 -5.59
CA TRP A 119 -9.76 -3.60 -4.48
C TRP A 119 -8.99 -3.43 -3.18
N ASN A 120 -9.73 -3.18 -2.10
CA ASN A 120 -9.26 -3.31 -0.74
C ASN A 120 -10.20 -4.21 0.06
N GLU A 121 -9.67 -4.87 1.09
CA GLU A 121 -10.42 -5.90 1.83
C GLU A 121 -11.42 -5.33 2.86
N THR A 122 -11.52 -4.00 3.00
CA THR A 122 -12.45 -3.36 3.93
C THR A 122 -13.89 -3.57 3.47
N ALA A 123 -14.74 -4.07 4.38
CA ALA A 123 -16.17 -4.24 4.14
C ALA A 123 -16.91 -2.88 4.14
N ILE A 124 -17.76 -2.66 3.14
CA ILE A 124 -18.65 -1.49 3.04
C ILE A 124 -20.09 -2.01 2.90
N GLY A 125 -20.75 -2.26 4.02
CA GLY A 125 -22.01 -3.03 4.01
C GLY A 125 -21.74 -4.44 3.46
N SER A 126 -22.45 -4.83 2.39
CA SER A 126 -22.21 -6.09 1.67
C SER A 126 -21.11 -6.02 0.60
N SER A 127 -20.58 -4.83 0.33
CA SER A 127 -19.58 -4.58 -0.71
C SER A 127 -18.14 -4.66 -0.16
N ARG A 128 -17.16 -4.60 -1.07
CA ARG A 128 -15.75 -4.34 -0.76
C ARG A 128 -15.29 -3.00 -1.30
N GLY A 129 -14.27 -2.42 -0.69
CA GLY A 129 -13.81 -1.09 -1.03
C GLY A 129 -13.02 -1.05 -2.34
N LEU A 130 -13.18 0.06 -3.06
CA LEU A 130 -12.41 0.41 -4.25
C LEU A 130 -11.85 1.82 -4.10
N ARG A 131 -10.59 2.01 -4.47
CA ARG A 131 -9.91 3.31 -4.42
C ARG A 131 -9.07 3.55 -5.68
N GLY A 132 -8.66 4.80 -5.88
CA GLY A 132 -7.69 5.17 -6.92
C GLY A 132 -8.25 5.59 -8.28
N SER A 133 -9.55 5.42 -8.57
CA SER A 133 -10.11 5.67 -9.91
C SER A 133 -9.55 4.72 -10.97
N SER A 134 -9.88 4.94 -12.25
CA SER A 134 -9.38 4.13 -13.37
C SER A 134 -9.12 5.00 -14.59
N TRP A 135 -8.48 4.42 -15.61
CA TRP A 135 -8.22 5.05 -16.90
C TRP A 135 -9.47 5.65 -17.54
N ARG A 136 -10.66 5.06 -17.34
CA ARG A 136 -11.90 5.48 -18.02
C ARG A 136 -12.62 6.66 -17.36
N ASN A 137 -12.27 7.00 -16.12
CA ASN A 137 -13.04 7.99 -15.37
C ASN A 137 -12.63 9.42 -15.77
N ASP A 138 -13.59 10.16 -16.32
CA ASP A 138 -13.33 11.49 -16.91
C ASP A 138 -13.11 12.62 -15.89
N LEU A 139 -13.34 12.36 -14.59
CA LEU A 139 -13.25 13.38 -13.54
C LEU A 139 -12.14 13.07 -12.54
N SER A 140 -11.22 14.01 -12.37
CA SER A 140 -10.13 13.93 -11.39
C SER A 140 -10.63 13.83 -9.94
N LYS A 141 -11.87 14.25 -9.65
CA LYS A 141 -12.49 14.07 -8.32
C LYS A 141 -12.50 12.62 -7.83
N TYR A 142 -12.48 11.65 -8.75
CA TYR A 142 -12.43 10.22 -8.42
C TYR A 142 -11.05 9.76 -7.94
N LEU A 143 -10.00 10.54 -8.22
CA LEU A 143 -8.63 10.35 -7.69
C LEU A 143 -8.46 10.93 -6.29
N HIS A 144 -9.38 11.79 -5.85
CA HIS A 144 -9.24 12.54 -4.61
C HIS A 144 -9.29 11.62 -3.38
N GLY A 145 -8.50 11.95 -2.36
CA GLY A 145 -8.50 11.28 -1.05
C GLY A 145 -9.88 11.07 -0.45
N ALA A 146 -10.83 11.99 -0.63
CA ALA A 146 -12.18 11.86 -0.09
C ALA A 146 -13.08 10.85 -0.85
N TYR A 147 -12.72 10.43 -2.07
CA TYR A 147 -13.58 9.62 -2.91
C TYR A 147 -13.38 8.11 -2.69
N ARG A 148 -14.30 7.45 -1.99
CA ARG A 148 -14.33 6.00 -1.89
C ARG A 148 -15.48 5.41 -2.71
N ASN A 149 -15.26 4.21 -3.24
CA ASN A 149 -16.29 3.44 -3.93
C ASN A 149 -16.36 2.02 -3.34
N GLY A 150 -17.38 1.26 -3.71
CA GLY A 150 -17.44 -0.16 -3.41
C GLY A 150 -18.37 -0.90 -4.35
N LEU A 151 -18.03 -2.14 -4.63
CA LEU A 151 -18.78 -3.04 -5.53
C LEU A 151 -19.04 -4.39 -4.85
N ASP A 152 -19.92 -5.19 -5.45
CA ASP A 152 -20.10 -6.56 -5.01
C ASP A 152 -18.76 -7.30 -5.15
N PRO A 153 -18.30 -8.05 -4.13
CA PRO A 153 -17.04 -8.77 -4.21
C PRO A 153 -16.96 -9.82 -5.34
N ALA A 154 -18.10 -10.18 -5.96
CA ALA A 154 -18.14 -11.02 -7.17
C ALA A 154 -18.02 -10.22 -8.48
N ASP A 155 -18.08 -8.88 -8.44
CA ASP A 155 -17.94 -8.04 -9.63
C ASP A 155 -16.50 -8.04 -10.14
N GLU A 156 -16.36 -8.24 -11.44
CA GLU A 156 -15.10 -8.14 -12.17
C GLU A 156 -15.26 -7.22 -13.39
N GLY A 157 -14.15 -6.63 -13.84
CA GLY A 157 -14.20 -5.76 -15.02
C GLY A 157 -12.85 -5.17 -15.39
N SER A 158 -12.74 -4.70 -16.63
CA SER A 158 -11.51 -4.16 -17.22
C SER A 158 -11.03 -2.83 -16.61
N LEU A 159 -11.74 -2.31 -15.60
CA LEU A 159 -11.40 -1.08 -14.88
C LEU A 159 -10.93 -1.35 -13.46
N ILE A 160 -10.87 -2.62 -13.06
CA ILE A 160 -10.63 -3.03 -11.68
C ILE A 160 -9.42 -3.96 -11.64
N GLY A 161 -8.53 -3.69 -10.71
CA GLY A 161 -7.38 -4.50 -10.35
C GLY A 161 -7.23 -4.54 -8.83
N PHE A 162 -6.01 -4.82 -8.38
CA PHE A 162 -5.67 -4.84 -6.97
C PHE A 162 -4.17 -4.64 -6.80
N ARG A 163 -3.77 -4.31 -5.57
CA ARG A 163 -2.37 -4.42 -5.14
C ARG A 163 -2.25 -5.32 -3.93
N VAL A 164 -1.04 -5.74 -3.65
CA VAL A 164 -0.71 -6.58 -2.50
C VAL A 164 0.06 -5.74 -1.48
N ALA A 165 -0.27 -5.94 -0.21
CA ALA A 165 0.46 -5.44 0.93
C ALA A 165 1.20 -6.57 1.66
N THR A 166 2.27 -6.18 2.32
CA THR A 166 3.05 -7.03 3.23
C THR A 166 3.65 -6.14 4.31
N VAL A 167 3.92 -6.72 5.47
CA VAL A 167 4.78 -6.08 6.47
C VAL A 167 6.16 -6.64 6.23
N PRO A 168 7.15 -5.81 5.86
CA PRO A 168 8.53 -6.28 5.81
C PRO A 168 8.87 -6.78 7.22
N GLU A 169 9.26 -8.04 7.36
CA GLU A 169 9.69 -8.55 8.65
C GLU A 169 10.73 -7.59 9.21
N PRO A 170 10.58 -7.09 10.46
CA PRO A 170 11.62 -6.28 11.05
C PRO A 170 12.86 -7.15 11.00
N SER A 171 13.85 -6.75 10.19
CA SER A 171 14.99 -7.59 9.89
C SER A 171 15.47 -8.17 11.21
N THR A 172 15.29 -9.48 11.41
CA THR A 172 15.45 -10.08 12.74
C THR A 172 16.86 -9.79 13.25
N LEU A 173 17.78 -9.62 12.31
CA LEU A 173 19.15 -9.11 12.45
C LEU A 173 19.25 -7.70 13.09
N ALA A 174 18.41 -6.73 12.75
CA ALA A 174 18.39 -5.41 13.38
C ALA A 174 17.93 -5.48 14.85
N LEU A 175 16.90 -6.30 15.13
CA LEU A 175 16.46 -6.54 16.51
C LEU A 175 17.53 -7.31 17.31
N LEU A 176 18.18 -8.29 16.70
CA LEU A 176 19.28 -9.04 17.31
C LEU A 176 20.49 -8.14 17.57
N ALA A 177 20.85 -7.29 16.61
CA ALA A 177 21.94 -6.32 16.74
C ALA A 177 21.65 -5.31 17.85
N ALA A 178 20.43 -4.77 17.94
CA ALA A 178 20.01 -3.88 19.02
C ALA A 178 20.08 -4.59 20.38
N GLY A 179 19.62 -5.83 20.47
CA GLY A 179 19.72 -6.66 21.68
C GLY A 179 21.17 -6.91 22.11
N VAL A 180 22.05 -7.26 21.18
CA VAL A 180 23.48 -7.49 21.45
C VAL A 180 24.17 -6.19 21.91
N ILE A 181 23.87 -5.06 21.27
CA ILE A 181 24.41 -3.74 21.68
C ILE A 181 23.94 -3.36 23.09
N ALA A 182 22.67 -3.57 23.42
CA ALA A 182 22.13 -3.31 24.76
C ALA A 182 22.77 -4.20 25.85
N LEU A 183 23.02 -5.48 25.54
CA LEU A 183 23.72 -6.41 26.44
C LEU A 183 25.19 -6.00 26.64
N MET A 184 25.88 -5.56 25.59
CA MET A 184 27.25 -5.06 25.71
C MET A 184 27.33 -3.76 26.52
N ALA A 185 26.40 -2.83 26.30
CA ALA A 185 26.35 -1.56 27.03
C ALA A 185 26.05 -1.76 28.52
N SER A 186 25.11 -2.65 28.86
CA SER A 186 24.78 -2.98 30.25
C SER A 186 25.92 -3.73 30.95
N GLY A 187 26.62 -4.63 30.25
CA GLY A 187 27.81 -5.31 30.76
C GLY A 187 28.98 -4.35 31.05
N ARG A 188 29.22 -3.38 30.17
CA ARG A 188 30.24 -2.33 30.38
C ARG A 188 29.90 -1.42 31.56
N ARG A 189 28.62 -1.07 31.74
CA ARG A 189 28.15 -0.25 32.87
C ARG A 189 28.32 -0.95 34.22
N ARG A 190 27.98 -2.25 34.29
CA ARG A 190 28.19 -3.07 35.51
C ARG A 190 29.66 -3.19 35.90
N ARG A 191 30.56 -3.40 34.92
CA ARG A 191 32.01 -3.46 35.18
C ARG A 191 32.59 -2.14 35.69
N ARG A 192 32.08 -0.99 35.20
CA ARG A 192 32.51 0.33 35.68
C ARG A 192 32.07 0.60 37.13
N LEU A 193 30.85 0.20 37.49
CA LEU A 193 30.35 0.36 38.87
C LEU A 193 31.12 -0.51 39.87
N ASN A 194 31.47 -1.74 39.50
CA ASN A 194 32.26 -2.63 40.36
C ASN A 194 33.73 -2.21 40.49
N ALA A 195 34.26 -1.41 39.55
CA ALA A 195 35.64 -0.91 39.59
C ALA A 195 35.77 0.40 40.40
N SER A 196 34.66 1.06 40.72
CA SER A 196 34.64 2.30 41.51
C SER A 196 34.40 2.10 43.01
N ASP A 197 34.24 0.85 43.48
CA ASP A 197 34.21 0.50 44.90
C ASP A 197 35.57 -0.08 45.33
N PRO A 198 36.54 0.76 45.78
CA PRO A 198 37.63 0.25 46.59
C PRO A 198 37.06 -0.12 47.96
N ALA A 199 37.10 -1.40 48.31
CA ALA A 199 36.86 -1.84 49.69
C ALA A 199 37.81 -1.09 50.65
N ALA A 200 37.24 -0.70 51.80
CA ALA A 200 37.89 0.01 52.91
C ALA A 200 39.14 -0.70 53.44
#